data_AF-A0A8H8MFG1-F1
#
_entry.id   AF-A0A8H8MFG1-F1
#
_cell.length_a   1.000
_cell.length_b   1.000
_cell.length_c   1.000
_cell.angle_alpha   90.00
_cell.angle_beta   90.00
_cell.angle_gamma   90.00
#
_symmetry.space_group_name_H-M   'P 1'
#
loop_
_entity.id
_entity.type
_entity.pdbx_description
1 polymer ?
#
loop_
_entity_poly.entity_id
_entity_poly.type
_entity_poly.pdbx_seq_one_letter_code
_entity_poly.pdbx_strand_id
1 'polypeptide(L)'
;MVVLSFNALQAAANLGMRHVVLASSINAIGALFSNDPKYDYFPLDEDHPHNPEEGYSVGKYILEIQAAAFARRYPWMSISSLRFHFISPERPNYETQVDSEVRKDMWGWTDLRAAGRACMLGLEVEWTGAEVFYIVAPEHCAGGHSALELAARFYPETKVASTMGPKSGFYDCSKAKRLLGWEHDGGRMPSKA
;
A
#
# COMPACT_ATOMS: atom_id res chain seq x y z
N MET A 1 -13.11 -12.18 3.42
CA MET A 1 -12.69 -10.96 2.70
C MET A 1 -13.30 -10.87 1.31
N VAL A 2 -13.02 -11.82 0.42
CA VAL A 2 -13.43 -11.83 -1.00
C VAL A 2 -14.94 -11.62 -1.25
N VAL A 3 -15.79 -12.29 -0.47
CA VAL A 3 -17.25 -12.15 -0.60
C VAL A 3 -17.72 -10.76 -0.15
N LEU A 4 -17.13 -10.23 0.92
CA LEU A 4 -17.47 -8.91 1.45
C LEU A 4 -17.11 -7.80 0.46
N SER A 5 -15.90 -7.83 -0.12
CA SER A 5 -15.47 -6.84 -1.10
C SER A 5 -16.34 -6.88 -2.36
N PHE A 6 -16.69 -8.07 -2.86
CA PHE A 6 -17.62 -8.21 -3.98
C PHE A 6 -18.99 -7.61 -3.68
N ASN A 7 -19.59 -7.97 -2.54
CA ASN A 7 -20.92 -7.50 -2.16
C ASN A 7 -20.95 -5.97 -1.95
N ALA A 8 -19.90 -5.40 -1.33
CA ALA A 8 -19.79 -3.94 -1.15
C ALA A 8 -19.68 -3.20 -2.49
N LEU A 9 -18.83 -3.69 -3.41
CA LEU A 9 -18.70 -3.14 -4.75
C LEU A 9 -20.00 -3.26 -5.56
N GLN A 10 -20.68 -4.40 -5.47
CA GLN A 10 -21.96 -4.62 -6.14
C GLN A 10 -23.06 -3.70 -5.60
N ALA A 11 -23.13 -3.54 -4.28
CA ALA A 11 -24.07 -2.61 -3.66
C ALA A 11 -23.81 -1.16 -4.08
N ALA A 12 -22.54 -0.73 -4.05
CA ALA A 12 -22.13 0.60 -4.50
C ALA A 12 -22.51 0.85 -5.97
N ALA A 13 -22.24 -0.11 -6.85
CA ALA A 13 -22.59 -0.04 -8.26
C ALA A 13 -24.12 0.08 -8.47
N ASN A 14 -24.91 -0.74 -7.76
CA ASN A 14 -26.38 -0.72 -7.84
C ASN A 14 -26.98 0.61 -7.35
N LEU A 15 -26.34 1.25 -6.37
CA LEU A 15 -26.77 2.54 -5.81
C LEU A 15 -26.24 3.75 -6.58
N GLY A 16 -25.47 3.55 -7.65
CA GLY A 16 -24.89 4.66 -8.42
C GLY A 16 -23.78 5.42 -7.67
N MET A 17 -23.13 4.80 -6.68
CA MET A 17 -22.05 5.44 -5.91
C MET A 17 -20.79 5.61 -6.76
N ARG A 18 -20.47 6.85 -7.15
CA ARG A 18 -19.32 7.16 -8.01
C ARG A 18 -17.99 6.75 -7.39
N HIS A 19 -17.78 7.01 -6.10
CA HIS A 19 -16.49 6.81 -5.43
C HIS A 19 -16.55 5.67 -4.42
N VAL A 20 -15.57 4.75 -4.50
CA VAL A 20 -15.40 3.68 -3.52
C VAL A 20 -13.93 3.62 -3.10
N VAL A 21 -13.69 3.54 -1.79
CA VAL A 21 -12.35 3.33 -1.25
C VAL A 21 -12.30 1.96 -0.59
N LEU A 22 -11.30 1.17 -0.96
CA LEU A 22 -11.07 -0.16 -0.43
C LEU A 22 -9.76 -0.17 0.36
N ALA A 23 -9.81 -0.69 1.58
CA ALA A 23 -8.61 -0.98 2.35
C ALA A 23 -7.94 -2.24 1.79
N SER A 24 -6.94 -2.06 0.93
CA SER A 24 -6.01 -3.12 0.54
C SER A 24 -4.91 -3.28 1.60
N SER A 25 -3.80 -3.91 1.27
CA SER A 25 -2.64 -4.07 2.14
C SER A 25 -1.38 -4.22 1.28
N ILE A 26 -0.23 -3.85 1.82
CA ILE A 26 1.06 -4.21 1.22
C ILE A 26 1.23 -5.72 1.02
N ASN A 27 0.48 -6.53 1.77
CA ASN A 27 0.48 -7.98 1.62
C ASN A 27 -0.21 -8.47 0.34
N ALA A 28 -0.91 -7.60 -0.42
CA ALA A 28 -1.53 -8.02 -1.67
C ALA A 28 -0.53 -8.69 -2.63
N ILE A 29 0.74 -8.26 -2.62
CA ILE A 29 1.79 -8.83 -3.47
C ILE A 29 2.48 -10.09 -2.90
N GLY A 30 2.14 -10.52 -1.69
CA GLY A 30 2.86 -11.55 -0.94
C GLY A 30 4.03 -10.95 -0.14
N ALA A 31 3.77 -10.56 1.11
CA ALA A 31 4.74 -9.90 1.99
C ALA A 31 4.83 -10.59 3.36
N LEU A 32 4.50 -9.88 4.45
CA LEU A 32 4.69 -10.27 5.86
C LEU A 32 4.31 -11.72 6.19
N PHE A 33 3.19 -12.20 5.65
CA PHE A 33 2.65 -13.52 5.99
C PHE A 33 3.17 -14.66 5.10
N SER A 34 3.99 -14.35 4.09
CA SER A 34 4.61 -15.36 3.23
C SER A 34 5.70 -16.11 4.00
N ASN A 35 5.97 -17.36 3.59
CA ASN A 35 6.99 -18.16 4.26
C ASN A 35 8.37 -17.52 4.08
N ASP A 36 8.69 -17.14 2.84
CA ASP A 36 9.91 -16.42 2.47
C ASP A 36 9.63 -15.43 1.33
N PRO A 37 9.23 -14.18 1.63
CA PRO A 37 8.88 -13.20 0.60
C PRO A 37 10.10 -12.78 -0.22
N LYS A 38 9.93 -12.77 -1.54
CA LYS A 38 10.93 -12.35 -2.54
C LYS A 38 10.42 -11.16 -3.33
N TYR A 39 11.32 -10.21 -3.58
CA TYR A 39 11.01 -8.99 -4.31
C TYR A 39 12.01 -8.78 -5.44
N ASP A 40 11.52 -8.29 -6.57
CA ASP A 40 12.32 -8.09 -7.78
C ASP A 40 13.15 -6.81 -7.69
N TYR A 41 12.57 -5.76 -7.08
CA TYR A 41 13.22 -4.47 -6.91
C TYR A 41 12.68 -3.66 -5.72
N PHE A 42 13.48 -2.69 -5.27
CA PHE A 42 13.10 -1.64 -4.33
C PHE A 42 13.33 -0.23 -4.92
N PRO A 43 12.48 0.74 -4.57
CA PRO A 43 11.25 0.59 -3.77
C PRO A 43 10.15 -0.15 -4.55
N LEU A 44 9.25 -0.81 -3.83
CA LEU A 44 8.08 -1.51 -4.39
C LEU A 44 7.06 -0.48 -4.88
N ASP A 45 6.71 -0.54 -6.16
CA ASP A 45 5.63 0.25 -6.76
C ASP A 45 4.42 -0.63 -7.10
N GLU A 46 3.35 -0.03 -7.62
CA GLU A 46 2.12 -0.76 -7.91
C GLU A 46 2.24 -1.81 -9.04
N ASP A 47 3.30 -1.74 -9.85
CA ASP A 47 3.55 -2.67 -10.95
C ASP A 47 4.34 -3.92 -10.51
N HIS A 48 4.81 -3.95 -9.25
CA HIS A 48 5.50 -5.13 -8.72
C HIS A 48 4.60 -6.37 -8.78
N PRO A 49 5.10 -7.53 -9.24
CA PRO A 49 4.31 -8.75 -9.36
C PRO A 49 3.65 -9.19 -8.06
N HIS A 50 2.44 -9.73 -8.16
CA HIS A 50 1.74 -10.39 -7.06
C HIS A 50 2.09 -11.87 -6.99
N ASN A 51 2.78 -12.28 -5.92
CA ASN A 51 3.11 -13.69 -5.64
C ASN A 51 2.61 -14.12 -4.25
N PRO A 52 1.30 -14.00 -3.94
CA PRO A 52 0.79 -14.33 -2.62
C PRO A 52 0.79 -15.84 -2.36
N GLU A 53 1.29 -16.25 -1.19
CA GLU A 53 1.38 -17.67 -0.78
C GLU A 53 0.25 -18.09 0.19
N GLU A 54 -0.46 -17.12 0.78
CA GLU A 54 -1.39 -17.37 1.87
C GLU A 54 -2.73 -16.61 1.72
N GLY A 55 -3.73 -17.05 2.48
CA GLY A 55 -5.14 -16.67 2.27
C GLY A 55 -5.46 -15.18 2.46
N TYR A 56 -4.76 -14.47 3.35
CA TYR A 56 -4.93 -13.03 3.56
C TYR A 56 -4.44 -12.25 2.34
N SER A 57 -3.22 -12.50 1.89
CA SER A 57 -2.59 -11.90 0.71
C SER A 57 -3.40 -12.18 -0.55
N VAL A 58 -3.82 -13.44 -0.76
CA VAL A 58 -4.72 -13.82 -1.85
C VAL A 58 -6.04 -13.05 -1.76
N GLY A 59 -6.62 -12.93 -0.57
CA GLY A 59 -7.85 -12.17 -0.37
C GLY A 59 -7.72 -10.69 -0.73
N LYS A 60 -6.59 -10.06 -0.37
CA LYS A 60 -6.30 -8.65 -0.71
C LYS A 60 -6.05 -8.45 -2.19
N TYR A 61 -5.34 -9.39 -2.83
CA TYR A 61 -5.14 -9.34 -4.27
C TYR A 61 -6.46 -9.50 -5.05
N ILE A 62 -7.31 -10.46 -4.65
CA ILE A 62 -8.63 -10.63 -5.27
C ILE A 62 -9.50 -9.39 -5.11
N LEU A 63 -9.39 -8.66 -3.98
CA LEU A 63 -10.07 -7.38 -3.80
C LEU A 63 -9.63 -6.34 -4.86
N GLU A 64 -8.34 -6.26 -5.19
CA GLU A 64 -7.82 -5.37 -6.25
C GLU A 64 -8.30 -5.83 -7.65
N ILE A 65 -8.33 -7.14 -7.92
CA ILE A 65 -8.88 -7.70 -9.17
C ILE A 65 -10.36 -7.35 -9.32
N GLN A 66 -11.15 -7.48 -8.24
CA GLN A 66 -12.56 -7.12 -8.21
C GLN A 66 -12.75 -5.63 -8.50
N ALA A 67 -11.97 -4.75 -7.87
CA ALA A 67 -12.02 -3.31 -8.14
C ALA A 67 -11.82 -3.02 -9.63
N ALA A 68 -10.78 -3.59 -10.24
CA ALA A 68 -10.51 -3.41 -11.67
C ALA A 68 -11.66 -3.96 -12.55
N ALA A 69 -12.24 -5.11 -12.20
CA ALA A 69 -13.37 -5.68 -12.93
C ALA A 69 -14.63 -4.80 -12.83
N PHE A 70 -14.95 -4.28 -11.65
CA PHE A 70 -16.08 -3.38 -11.44
C PHE A 70 -15.89 -2.07 -12.20
N ALA A 71 -14.71 -1.46 -12.15
CA ALA A 71 -14.43 -0.25 -12.90
C ALA A 71 -14.55 -0.45 -14.43
N ARG A 72 -14.14 -1.60 -14.96
CA ARG A 72 -14.38 -1.95 -16.38
C ARG A 72 -15.86 -2.13 -16.70
N ARG A 73 -16.63 -2.74 -15.79
CA ARG A 73 -18.07 -3.01 -15.98
C ARG A 73 -18.94 -1.77 -15.81
N TYR A 74 -18.52 -0.84 -14.94
CA TYR A 74 -19.19 0.41 -14.60
C TYR A 74 -18.23 1.59 -14.79
N PRO A 75 -18.02 2.06 -16.04
CA PRO A 75 -16.96 3.03 -16.38
C PRO A 75 -17.07 4.41 -15.71
N TRP A 76 -18.19 4.68 -15.04
CA TRP A 76 -18.43 5.91 -14.26
C TRP A 76 -17.90 5.82 -12.82
N MET A 77 -17.51 4.63 -12.35
CA MET A 77 -16.96 4.45 -11.01
C MET A 77 -15.48 4.83 -10.93
N SER A 78 -15.09 5.32 -9.76
CA SER A 78 -13.71 5.56 -9.34
C SER A 78 -13.42 4.75 -8.08
N ILE A 79 -12.53 3.76 -8.17
CA ILE A 79 -12.24 2.84 -7.08
C ILE A 79 -10.78 2.97 -6.64
N SER A 80 -10.55 3.46 -5.42
CA SER A 80 -9.21 3.62 -4.85
C SER A 80 -8.90 2.46 -3.89
N SER A 81 -7.92 1.62 -4.22
CA SER A 81 -7.47 0.53 -3.36
C SER A 81 -6.18 0.92 -2.64
N LEU A 82 -6.25 1.08 -1.31
CA LEU A 82 -5.16 1.63 -0.50
C LEU A 82 -4.38 0.52 0.18
N ARG A 83 -3.13 0.29 -0.25
CA ARG A 83 -2.20 -0.67 0.37
C ARG A 83 -1.60 -0.04 1.62
N PHE A 84 -2.29 -0.23 2.74
CA PHE A 84 -1.80 0.16 4.05
C PHE A 84 -0.76 -0.81 4.61
N HIS A 85 0.09 -0.29 5.48
CA HIS A 85 1.02 -1.07 6.27
C HIS A 85 1.14 -0.50 7.69
N PHE A 86 1.11 -1.39 8.68
CA PHE A 86 1.22 -1.12 10.12
C PHE A 86 0.73 0.27 10.55
N ILE A 87 -0.60 0.47 10.52
CA ILE A 87 -1.20 1.75 10.91
C ILE A 87 -1.03 1.94 12.42
N SER A 88 -0.36 3.02 12.80
CA SER A 88 -0.04 3.33 14.20
C SER A 88 -0.23 4.82 14.48
N PRO A 89 -0.68 5.22 15.69
CA PRO A 89 -0.73 6.62 16.09
C PRO A 89 0.66 7.24 16.29
N GLU A 90 1.70 6.42 16.46
CA GLU A 90 3.07 6.84 16.72
C GLU A 90 4.05 6.02 15.87
N ARG A 91 5.19 6.63 15.51
CA ARG A 91 6.26 5.96 14.75
C ARG A 91 6.80 4.77 15.55
N PRO A 92 6.77 3.54 15.01
CA PRO A 92 7.35 2.39 15.71
C PRO A 92 8.86 2.55 15.89
N ASN A 93 9.42 1.91 16.90
CA ASN A 93 10.87 1.87 17.11
C ASN A 93 11.42 0.46 16.85
N TYR A 94 12.14 0.29 15.74
CA TYR A 94 12.81 -0.97 15.37
C TYR A 94 14.34 -0.92 15.49
N GLU A 95 14.91 -0.04 16.33
CA GLU A 95 16.37 0.10 16.47
C GLU A 95 17.11 -1.21 16.77
N THR A 96 16.50 -2.10 17.56
CA THR A 96 17.09 -3.39 17.94
C THR A 96 16.43 -4.58 17.25
N GLN A 97 15.40 -4.34 16.42
CA GLN A 97 14.53 -5.36 15.83
C GLN A 97 14.79 -5.49 14.32
N VAL A 98 16.01 -5.93 13.99
CA VAL A 98 16.46 -6.21 12.62
C VAL A 98 16.98 -7.64 12.53
N ASP A 99 16.05 -8.58 12.39
CA ASP A 99 16.33 -10.01 12.25
C ASP A 99 15.61 -10.62 11.05
N SER A 100 15.82 -11.92 10.84
CA SER A 100 15.30 -12.66 9.68
C SER A 100 13.78 -12.78 9.65
N GLU A 101 13.10 -12.71 10.79
CA GLU A 101 11.64 -12.74 10.86
C GLU A 101 11.07 -11.33 10.69
N VAL A 102 11.63 -10.35 11.41
CA VAL A 102 11.17 -8.97 11.35
C VAL A 102 11.36 -8.34 9.98
N ARG A 103 12.37 -8.78 9.19
CA ARG A 103 12.57 -8.25 7.83
C ARG A 103 11.30 -8.28 7.00
N LYS A 104 10.42 -9.28 7.17
CA LYS A 104 9.20 -9.45 6.36
C LYS A 104 8.23 -8.26 6.48
N ASP A 105 8.33 -7.51 7.56
CA ASP A 105 7.60 -6.25 7.77
C ASP A 105 8.16 -5.09 6.93
N MET A 106 9.45 -5.18 6.57
CA MET A 106 10.21 -4.16 5.84
C MET A 106 10.26 -2.83 6.59
N TRP A 107 9.99 -2.84 7.91
CA TRP A 107 10.00 -1.70 8.80
C TRP A 107 9.20 -0.52 8.23
N GLY A 108 8.14 -0.82 7.51
CA GLY A 108 7.22 0.21 7.06
C GLY A 108 6.31 0.60 8.21
N TRP A 109 5.60 1.71 8.06
CA TRP A 109 4.46 2.01 8.92
C TRP A 109 3.61 3.08 8.26
N THR A 110 2.44 3.36 8.83
CA THR A 110 1.61 4.48 8.40
C THR A 110 1.04 5.20 9.61
N ASP A 111 1.18 6.52 9.68
CA ASP A 111 0.50 7.33 10.68
C ASP A 111 -1.03 7.20 10.52
N LEU A 112 -1.73 7.02 11.65
CA LEU A 112 -3.19 6.84 11.68
C LEU A 112 -3.94 7.99 10.99
N ARG A 113 -3.48 9.23 11.17
CA ARG A 113 -4.09 10.42 10.57
C ARG A 113 -3.77 10.46 9.08
N ALA A 114 -2.55 10.07 8.68
CA ALA A 114 -2.18 9.96 7.26
C ALA A 114 -3.01 8.92 6.52
N ALA A 115 -3.27 7.77 7.15
CA ALA A 115 -4.15 6.73 6.61
C ALA A 115 -5.60 7.25 6.47
N GLY A 116 -6.13 7.94 7.48
CA GLY A 116 -7.45 8.57 7.42
C GLY A 116 -7.56 9.61 6.30
N ARG A 117 -6.53 10.46 6.12
CA ARG A 117 -6.48 11.42 5.01
C ARG A 117 -6.49 10.72 3.65
N ALA A 118 -5.74 9.62 3.48
CA ALA A 118 -5.74 8.86 2.23
C ALA A 118 -7.14 8.33 1.88
N CYS A 119 -7.88 7.82 2.87
CA CYS A 119 -9.26 7.39 2.67
C CYS A 119 -10.15 8.52 2.15
N MET A 120 -10.05 9.71 2.75
CA MET A 120 -10.86 10.86 2.35
C MET A 120 -10.46 11.38 0.96
N LEU A 121 -9.16 11.46 0.66
CA LEU A 121 -8.67 11.86 -0.66
C LEU A 121 -9.10 10.88 -1.76
N GLY A 122 -9.13 9.58 -1.46
CA GLY A 122 -9.63 8.55 -2.38
C GLY A 122 -11.11 8.69 -2.76
N LEU A 123 -11.90 9.46 -2.00
CA LEU A 123 -13.29 9.80 -2.28
C LEU A 123 -13.46 11.11 -3.08
N GLU A 124 -12.40 11.90 -3.24
CA GLU A 124 -12.41 13.21 -3.92
C GLU A 124 -11.68 13.19 -5.26
N VAL A 125 -11.44 11.99 -5.80
CA VAL A 125 -10.74 11.80 -7.07
C VAL A 125 -11.63 12.16 -8.26
N GLU A 126 -11.02 12.66 -9.33
CA GLU A 126 -11.77 13.01 -10.56
C GLU A 126 -11.58 12.02 -11.72
N TRP A 127 -10.59 11.13 -11.61
CA TRP A 127 -10.42 10.04 -12.58
C TRP A 127 -11.52 9.00 -12.42
N THR A 128 -11.84 8.26 -13.48
CA THR A 128 -12.62 7.01 -13.42
C THR A 128 -11.70 5.82 -13.63
N GLY A 129 -12.13 4.63 -13.23
CA GLY A 129 -11.29 3.44 -13.26
C GLY A 129 -11.08 2.86 -11.87
N ALA A 130 -10.06 2.00 -11.76
CA ALA A 130 -9.59 1.48 -10.49
C ALA A 130 -8.09 1.73 -10.40
N GLU A 131 -7.67 2.28 -9.27
CA GLU A 131 -6.26 2.56 -8.99
C GLU A 131 -5.87 1.95 -7.65
N VAL A 132 -4.64 1.46 -7.59
CA VAL A 132 -4.01 0.97 -6.37
C VAL A 132 -2.95 1.99 -5.94
N PHE A 133 -2.74 2.12 -4.63
CA PHE A 133 -1.80 3.06 -4.04
C PHE A 133 -1.08 2.46 -2.84
N TYR A 134 0.24 2.56 -2.78
CA TYR A 134 0.93 2.45 -1.49
C TYR A 134 0.64 3.68 -0.63
N ILE A 135 0.14 3.41 0.58
CA ILE A 135 -0.09 4.41 1.63
C ILE A 135 0.77 3.99 2.81
N VAL A 136 2.05 4.37 2.75
CA VAL A 136 3.11 4.01 3.71
C VAL A 136 4.01 5.23 3.93
N ALA A 137 4.62 5.34 5.10
CA ALA A 137 5.63 6.34 5.37
C ALA A 137 6.80 6.23 4.36
N PRO A 138 7.34 7.36 3.86
CA PRO A 138 8.44 7.37 2.92
C PRO A 138 9.79 6.99 3.57
N GLU A 139 9.83 6.87 4.89
CA GLU A 139 10.99 6.43 5.65
C GLU A 139 10.69 5.16 6.45
N HIS A 140 11.65 4.23 6.50
CA HIS A 140 11.56 3.04 7.36
C HIS A 140 11.77 3.38 8.84
N CYS A 141 11.29 2.53 9.75
CA CYS A 141 11.39 2.72 11.20
C CYS A 141 12.52 1.93 11.89
N ALA A 142 13.37 1.22 11.14
CA ALA A 142 14.62 0.62 11.65
C ALA A 142 15.68 1.70 11.95
N GLY A 143 15.63 2.30 13.15
CA GLY A 143 16.61 3.29 13.59
C GLY A 143 18.03 2.72 13.67
N GLY A 144 19.04 3.55 13.43
CA GLY A 144 20.44 3.13 13.45
C GLY A 144 20.92 2.33 12.23
N HIS A 145 20.04 2.06 11.26
CA HIS A 145 20.36 1.34 10.04
C HIS A 145 20.03 2.19 8.81
N SER A 146 20.77 1.97 7.72
CA SER A 146 20.40 2.51 6.41
C SER A 146 19.59 1.50 5.58
N ALA A 147 18.72 2.00 4.71
CA ALA A 147 17.93 1.21 3.78
C ALA A 147 18.82 0.29 2.91
N LEU A 148 20.00 0.78 2.49
CA LEU A 148 20.95 0.00 1.69
C LEU A 148 21.59 -1.14 2.48
N GLU A 149 21.95 -0.91 3.75
CA GLU A 149 22.47 -1.97 4.62
C GLU A 149 21.41 -3.04 4.89
N LEU A 150 20.16 -2.63 5.16
CA LEU A 150 19.04 -3.54 5.36
C LEU A 150 18.76 -4.36 4.09
N ALA A 151 18.73 -3.72 2.92
CA ALA A 151 18.54 -4.40 1.63
C ALA A 151 19.66 -5.42 1.38
N ALA A 152 20.93 -5.01 1.50
CA ALA A 152 22.06 -5.89 1.28
C ALA A 152 22.08 -7.10 2.24
N ARG A 153 21.67 -6.89 3.50
CA ARG A 153 21.67 -7.93 4.52
C ARG A 153 20.52 -8.93 4.37
N PHE A 154 19.31 -8.45 4.05
CA PHE A 154 18.08 -9.24 4.13
C PHE A 154 17.45 -9.57 2.78
N TYR A 155 17.86 -8.87 1.72
CA TYR A 155 17.34 -9.00 0.35
C TYR A 155 18.49 -8.92 -0.68
N PRO A 156 19.54 -9.76 -0.55
CA PRO A 156 20.75 -9.63 -1.37
C PRO A 156 20.51 -9.85 -2.88
N GLU A 157 19.42 -10.51 -3.25
CA GLU A 157 19.04 -10.78 -4.64
C GLU A 157 18.12 -9.68 -5.24
N THR A 158 17.59 -8.77 -4.41
CA THR A 158 16.66 -7.72 -4.85
C THR A 158 17.41 -6.52 -5.40
N LYS A 159 16.98 -6.02 -6.56
CA LYS A 159 17.58 -4.83 -7.17
C LYS A 159 17.21 -3.58 -6.36
N VAL A 160 18.17 -2.73 -6.06
CA VAL A 160 17.91 -1.49 -5.30
C VAL A 160 18.11 -0.28 -6.20
N ALA A 161 17.10 0.57 -6.30
CA ALA A 161 17.20 1.80 -7.08
C ALA A 161 18.24 2.76 -6.49
N SER A 162 19.04 3.38 -7.36
CA SER A 162 20.07 4.36 -6.99
C SER A 162 19.52 5.64 -6.34
N THR A 163 18.22 5.87 -6.46
CA THR A 163 17.49 7.00 -5.86
C THR A 163 17.16 6.79 -4.39
N MET A 164 17.32 5.57 -3.84
CA MET A 164 17.06 5.31 -2.42
C MET A 164 18.12 5.96 -1.54
N GLY A 165 17.66 6.83 -0.65
CA GLY A 165 18.49 7.46 0.38
C GLY A 165 18.65 6.57 1.62
N PRO A 166 19.51 6.98 2.58
CA PRO A 166 19.80 6.17 3.76
C PRO A 166 18.58 5.82 4.61
N LYS A 167 17.55 6.66 4.67
CA LYS A 167 16.34 6.41 5.48
C LYS A 167 15.14 5.96 4.65
N SER A 168 15.29 5.82 3.34
CA SER A 168 14.17 5.56 2.44
C SER A 168 13.43 4.29 2.82
N GLY A 169 12.10 4.39 2.95
CA GLY A 169 11.23 3.23 3.02
C GLY A 169 11.29 2.42 1.72
N PHE A 170 10.80 1.19 1.79
CA PHE A 170 10.87 0.24 0.68
C PHE A 170 9.63 0.24 -0.22
N TYR A 171 8.75 1.23 -0.08
CA TYR A 171 7.51 1.37 -0.85
C TYR A 171 7.48 2.74 -1.55
N ASP A 172 7.18 2.76 -2.85
CA ASP A 172 7.06 3.99 -3.62
C ASP A 172 5.64 4.56 -3.50
N CYS A 173 5.52 5.71 -2.86
CA CYS A 173 4.26 6.43 -2.70
C CYS A 173 4.07 7.55 -3.75
N SER A 174 4.92 7.62 -4.79
CA SER A 174 4.88 8.67 -5.80
C SER A 174 3.56 8.71 -6.57
N LYS A 175 2.92 7.55 -6.78
CA LYS A 175 1.60 7.47 -7.42
C LYS A 175 0.50 8.09 -6.54
N ALA A 176 0.52 7.83 -5.23
CA ALA A 176 -0.41 8.44 -4.27
C ALA A 176 -0.24 9.97 -4.24
N LYS A 177 1.00 10.46 -4.27
CA LYS A 177 1.29 11.89 -4.39
C LYS A 177 0.73 12.48 -5.68
N ARG A 178 0.97 11.84 -6.82
CA ARG A 178 0.54 12.34 -8.14
C ARG A 178 -0.98 12.37 -8.32
N LEU A 179 -1.66 11.30 -7.92
CA LEU A 179 -3.09 11.12 -8.24
C LEU A 179 -4.05 11.51 -7.10
N LEU A 180 -3.60 11.42 -5.84
CA LEU A 180 -4.42 11.81 -4.68
C LEU A 180 -3.97 13.15 -4.08
N GLY A 181 -2.76 13.62 -4.41
CA GLY A 181 -2.12 14.72 -3.67
C GLY A 181 -1.68 14.28 -2.26
N TRP A 182 -1.61 12.98 -2.00
CA TRP A 182 -1.32 12.44 -0.68
C TRP A 182 0.19 12.41 -0.41
N GLU A 183 0.59 12.87 0.76
CA GLU A 183 1.91 12.64 1.34
C GLU A 183 1.73 12.21 2.80
N HIS A 184 2.61 11.36 3.31
CA HIS A 184 2.50 10.83 4.67
C HIS A 184 2.49 11.95 5.72
N ASP A 185 3.45 12.85 5.60
CA ASP A 185 3.55 14.06 6.43
C ASP A 185 3.09 15.26 5.59
N GLY A 186 1.89 15.75 5.89
CA GLY A 186 1.26 16.82 5.11
C GLY A 186 0.49 16.32 3.89
N GLY A 187 0.73 16.97 2.74
CA GLY A 187 0.00 16.76 1.50
C GLY A 187 -1.31 17.56 1.39
N ARG A 188 -2.10 17.26 0.36
CA ARG A 188 -3.44 17.84 0.17
C ARG A 188 -4.35 17.43 1.34
N MET A 189 -5.10 18.39 1.86
CA MET A 189 -6.18 18.13 2.79
C MET A 189 -7.49 17.82 2.04
N PRO A 190 -8.32 16.88 2.54
CA PRO A 190 -9.66 16.68 2.01
C PRO A 190 -10.49 17.98 2.09
N SER A 191 -11.26 18.26 1.06
CA SER A 191 -12.18 19.40 1.02
C SER A 191 -13.37 19.26 1.99
N LYS A 192 -13.74 18.03 2.34
CA LYS A 192 -14.84 17.71 3.26
C LYS A 192 -14.27 17.02 4.50
N ALA A 193 -14.12 17.74 5.60
CA ALA A 193 -13.73 17.24 6.92
C ALA A 193 -14.76 17.65 7.96
#